data_AF-E1R4V3-F1
#
_entry.id   AF-E1R4V3-F1
#
_cell.length_a   1.000
_cell.length_b   1.000
_cell.length_c   1.000
_cell.angle_alpha   90.00
_cell.angle_beta   90.00
_cell.angle_gamma   90.00
#
_symmetry.space_group_name_H-M   'P 1'
#
loop_
_entity.id
_entity.type
_entity.pdbx_description
1 polymer ?
#
loop_
_entity_poly.entity_id
_entity_poly.type
_entity_poly.pdbx_seq_one_letter_code
_entity_poly.pdbx_strand_id
1 'polypeptide(L)'
;MKRVSTCLIVVSFLFVLTLPGFSQDADPGQKEKPEEDSKPLINIDELKERASGLSAGIILGEPSGLSIKATGNGSMAWDAALAWSFLSHNTGLYLHSDFIYHLNGFQMNNGAFFRPYVGGGGAVHFSSDFKIAVRIPIGIAFFFSNMPVEIFVEAAPGLLLFPETSNYVAAGIGIRYRL
;
A
#
# COMPACT_ATOMS: atom_id res chain seq x y z
N MET A 1 39.91 32.07 9.05
CA MET A 1 38.62 31.43 8.69
C MET A 1 37.73 31.39 9.92
N LYS A 2 36.56 32.02 9.84
CA LYS A 2 35.71 32.39 10.98
C LYS A 2 34.98 31.16 11.57
N ARG A 3 35.08 30.98 12.89
CA ARG A 3 34.17 30.19 13.74
C ARG A 3 33.68 31.11 14.86
N VAL A 4 32.39 31.45 14.88
CA VAL A 4 31.59 31.97 16.01
C VAL A 4 30.14 31.66 15.57
N SER A 5 29.28 30.99 16.34
CA SER A 5 28.53 31.65 17.41
C SER A 5 27.80 30.67 18.32
N THR A 6 28.16 30.76 19.59
CA THR A 6 27.40 30.35 20.77
C THR A 6 26.28 31.38 20.99
N CYS A 7 25.05 30.96 21.29
CA CYS A 7 24.03 31.88 21.83
C CYS A 7 23.51 31.32 23.16
N LEU A 8 23.91 32.00 24.22
CA LEU A 8 23.55 31.82 25.61
C LEU A 8 22.75 33.09 25.99
N ILE A 9 21.47 32.99 26.36
CA ILE A 9 20.76 34.08 27.05
C ILE A 9 19.97 33.52 28.25
N VAL A 10 20.55 33.85 29.40
CA VAL A 10 20.09 34.02 30.79
C VAL A 10 18.64 34.59 30.86
N VAL A 11 17.67 33.91 31.47
CA VAL A 11 17.24 33.88 32.89
C VAL A 11 16.47 35.12 33.40
N SER A 12 15.34 34.81 34.07
CA SER A 12 14.61 35.55 35.11
C SER A 12 13.64 36.68 34.75
N PHE A 13 12.36 36.45 35.06
CA PHE A 13 11.57 37.36 35.90
C PHE A 13 10.62 36.54 36.78
N LEU A 14 10.65 36.80 38.08
CA LEU A 14 9.81 36.24 39.13
C LEU A 14 9.16 37.41 39.89
N PHE A 15 8.00 37.16 40.53
CA PHE A 15 7.37 37.94 41.62
C PHE A 15 6.54 39.18 41.16
N VAL A 16 5.32 39.50 41.65
CA VAL A 16 4.55 39.11 42.86
C VAL A 16 3.03 39.45 42.71
N LEU A 17 2.23 38.87 43.62
CA LEU A 17 1.10 39.43 44.40
C LEU A 17 -0.36 39.31 43.91
N THR A 18 -1.10 38.65 44.80
CA THR A 18 -2.54 38.38 44.95
C THR A 18 -3.42 39.61 45.16
N LEU A 19 -4.70 39.54 44.77
CA LEU A 19 -5.92 39.74 45.62
C LEU A 19 -7.23 39.62 44.76
N PRO A 20 -8.44 39.51 45.37
CA PRO A 20 -9.36 38.40 45.11
C PRO A 20 -10.65 38.78 44.35
N GLY A 21 -11.37 37.76 43.90
CA GLY A 21 -12.83 37.82 43.76
C GLY A 21 -13.33 38.34 42.42
N PHE A 22 -13.61 37.42 41.51
CA PHE A 22 -14.72 37.60 40.58
C PHE A 22 -15.43 36.25 40.42
N SER A 23 -16.57 36.14 41.10
CA SER A 23 -17.54 35.07 40.90
C SER A 23 -18.17 35.29 39.53
N GLN A 24 -18.14 34.26 38.67
CA GLN A 24 -19.03 34.18 37.53
C GLN A 24 -19.63 32.79 37.54
N ASP A 25 -20.87 32.74 38.03
CA ASP A 25 -21.74 31.57 38.05
C ASP A 25 -21.83 30.98 36.64
N ALA A 26 -21.36 29.75 36.47
CA ALA A 26 -21.59 28.95 35.28
C ALA A 26 -22.71 27.93 35.56
N ASP A 27 -23.86 28.29 35.03
CA ASP A 27 -25.13 27.58 34.80
C ASP A 27 -25.14 26.03 34.87
N PRO A 28 -25.90 25.39 35.78
CA PRO A 28 -26.08 23.94 35.81
C PRO A 28 -27.23 23.55 34.86
N GLY A 29 -26.95 23.48 33.55
CA GLY A 29 -28.06 23.30 32.58
C GLY A 29 -27.73 22.73 31.19
N GLN A 30 -26.48 22.44 30.85
CA GLN A 30 -26.16 21.83 29.55
C GLN A 30 -26.13 20.30 29.70
N LYS A 31 -27.24 19.64 29.38
CA LYS A 31 -27.21 18.21 29.04
C LYS A 31 -26.29 18.06 27.83
N GLU A 32 -25.16 17.39 28.01
CA GLU A 32 -24.37 16.88 26.89
C GLU A 32 -25.30 16.06 26.00
N LYS A 33 -25.56 16.61 24.80
CA LYS A 33 -26.25 15.89 23.73
C LYS A 33 -25.37 14.67 23.44
N PRO A 34 -25.91 13.44 23.38
CA PRO A 34 -25.08 12.29 23.08
C PRO A 34 -24.33 12.57 21.79
N GLU A 35 -23.00 12.53 21.84
CA GLU A 35 -22.14 12.51 20.69
C GLU A 35 -22.57 11.29 19.87
N GLU A 36 -23.38 11.56 18.85
CA GLU A 36 -23.90 10.57 17.93
C GLU A 36 -22.69 9.99 17.21
N ASP A 37 -22.20 8.88 17.78
CA ASP A 37 -21.22 7.92 17.30
C ASP A 37 -21.05 8.03 15.78
N SER A 38 -20.19 8.95 15.35
CA SER A 38 -19.78 9.10 13.96
C SER A 38 -18.81 7.98 13.68
N LYS A 39 -19.33 6.75 13.69
CA LYS A 39 -18.61 5.57 13.24
C LYS A 39 -18.05 5.92 11.87
N PRO A 40 -16.74 5.73 11.63
CA PRO A 40 -16.23 5.86 10.28
C PRO A 40 -17.10 4.99 9.38
N LEU A 41 -17.61 5.56 8.28
CA LEU A 41 -18.66 4.97 7.46
C LEU A 41 -18.35 3.54 6.99
N ILE A 42 -17.08 3.12 7.05
CA ILE A 42 -16.65 1.73 6.96
C ILE A 42 -15.43 1.51 7.88
N ASN A 43 -15.42 0.41 8.64
CA ASN A 43 -14.26 0.00 9.44
C ASN A 43 -13.14 -0.54 8.54
N ILE A 44 -11.90 -0.08 8.73
CA ILE A 44 -10.73 -0.55 7.96
C ILE A 44 -10.52 -2.06 8.09
N ASP A 45 -10.86 -2.65 9.23
CA ASP A 45 -10.74 -4.09 9.43
C ASP A 45 -11.80 -4.87 8.65
N GLU A 46 -13.02 -4.34 8.52
CA GLU A 46 -14.03 -4.90 7.60
C GLU A 46 -13.57 -4.79 6.13
N LEU A 47 -12.91 -3.70 5.73
CA LEU A 47 -12.35 -3.59 4.38
C LEU A 47 -11.23 -4.60 4.13
N LYS A 48 -10.40 -4.90 5.13
CA LYS A 48 -9.36 -5.94 5.02
C LYS A 48 -9.99 -7.33 4.90
N GLU A 49 -11.01 -7.64 5.69
CA GLU A 49 -11.73 -8.90 5.56
C GLU A 49 -12.40 -9.03 4.19
N ARG A 50 -13.03 -7.97 3.68
CA ARG A 50 -13.62 -7.96 2.33
C ARG A 50 -12.60 -8.01 1.19
N ALA A 51 -11.33 -7.72 1.49
CA ALA A 51 -10.20 -7.86 0.57
C ALA A 51 -9.50 -9.22 0.70
N SER A 52 -9.89 -10.05 1.67
CA SER A 52 -9.43 -11.44 1.79
C SER A 52 -10.10 -12.33 0.74
N GLY A 53 -9.49 -13.47 0.47
CA GLY A 53 -9.99 -14.44 -0.51
C GLY A 53 -9.19 -14.50 -1.80
N LEU A 54 -9.75 -15.17 -2.80
CA LEU A 54 -9.10 -15.40 -4.09
C LEU A 54 -9.57 -14.37 -5.11
N SER A 55 -8.66 -13.88 -5.94
CA SER A 55 -8.97 -12.99 -7.05
C SER A 55 -8.21 -13.42 -8.29
N ALA A 56 -8.80 -13.17 -9.47
CA ALA A 56 -8.22 -13.52 -10.75
C ALA A 56 -8.51 -12.43 -11.78
N GLY A 57 -7.60 -12.23 -12.74
CA GLY A 57 -7.80 -11.25 -13.79
C GLY A 57 -6.60 -11.11 -14.71
N ILE A 58 -6.34 -9.88 -15.15
CA ILE A 58 -5.36 -9.61 -16.20
C ILE A 58 -4.38 -8.50 -15.81
N ILE A 59 -3.19 -8.56 -16.41
CA ILE A 59 -2.14 -7.54 -16.36
C ILE A 59 -1.91 -7.03 -17.78
N LEU A 60 -1.84 -5.71 -17.91
CA LEU A 60 -1.40 -4.98 -19.09
C LEU A 60 -0.10 -4.24 -18.74
N GLY A 61 0.98 -4.59 -19.42
CA GLY A 61 2.30 -4.06 -19.14
C GLY A 61 3.40 -4.95 -19.73
N GLU A 62 4.57 -4.85 -19.14
CA GLU A 62 5.69 -5.72 -19.46
C GLU A 62 6.04 -6.54 -18.22
N PRO A 63 5.58 -7.80 -18.13
CA PRO A 63 4.82 -8.57 -19.13
C PRO A 63 3.28 -8.42 -19.00
N SER A 64 2.52 -8.87 -20.01
CA SER A 64 1.04 -8.85 -20.04
C SER A 64 0.43 -10.25 -20.03
N GLY A 65 -0.63 -10.48 -19.27
CA GLY A 65 -1.30 -11.79 -19.24
C GLY A 65 -2.29 -11.97 -18.11
N LEU A 66 -2.40 -13.20 -17.60
CA LEU A 66 -3.31 -13.58 -16.54
C LEU A 66 -2.65 -13.49 -15.17
N SER A 67 -3.42 -13.11 -14.16
CA SER A 67 -2.93 -13.04 -12.77
C SER A 67 -3.96 -13.58 -11.79
N ILE A 68 -3.46 -14.19 -10.73
CA ILE A 68 -4.24 -14.62 -9.57
C ILE A 68 -3.60 -14.06 -8.30
N LYS A 69 -4.43 -13.81 -7.29
CA LYS A 69 -3.97 -13.35 -5.99
C LYS A 69 -4.85 -13.94 -4.90
N ALA A 70 -4.22 -14.59 -3.92
CA ALA A 70 -4.85 -15.16 -2.75
C ALA A 70 -4.47 -14.33 -1.52
N THR A 71 -5.42 -13.55 -1.01
CA THR A 71 -5.23 -12.70 0.18
C THR A 71 -5.69 -13.46 1.42
N GLY A 72 -4.79 -13.63 2.40
CA GLY A 72 -5.12 -14.25 3.67
C GLY A 72 -5.86 -13.30 4.61
N ASN A 73 -6.13 -13.77 5.83
CA ASN A 73 -6.65 -12.91 6.89
C ASN A 73 -5.56 -11.92 7.31
N GLY A 74 -5.75 -10.63 7.01
CA GLY A 74 -4.83 -9.54 7.38
C GLY A 74 -4.21 -8.80 6.20
N SER A 75 -2.89 -8.65 6.22
CA SER A 75 -2.14 -7.86 5.23
C SER A 75 -1.34 -8.68 4.23
N MET A 76 -1.19 -9.99 4.43
CA MET A 76 -0.39 -10.85 3.57
C MET A 76 -1.24 -11.43 2.42
N ALA A 77 -0.64 -11.49 1.23
CA ALA A 77 -1.23 -12.16 0.08
C ALA A 77 -0.15 -12.88 -0.75
N TRP A 78 -0.58 -13.91 -1.45
CA TRP A 78 0.21 -14.59 -2.47
C TRP A 78 -0.26 -14.11 -3.85
N ASP A 79 0.65 -13.61 -4.67
CA ASP A 79 0.41 -13.13 -6.03
C ASP A 79 1.11 -14.04 -7.03
N ALA A 80 0.46 -14.33 -8.15
CA ALA A 80 1.08 -15.06 -9.24
C ALA A 80 0.54 -14.57 -10.59
N ALA A 81 1.36 -14.74 -11.63
CA ALA A 81 0.93 -14.48 -13.00
C ALA A 81 1.54 -15.43 -14.01
N LEU A 82 0.78 -15.63 -15.08
CA LEU A 82 1.20 -16.24 -16.33
C LEU A 82 1.00 -15.22 -17.44
N ALA A 83 2.11 -14.74 -18.00
CA ALA A 83 2.13 -13.60 -18.89
C ALA A 83 3.09 -13.78 -20.06
N TRP A 84 3.04 -12.86 -21.01
CA TRP A 84 3.94 -12.77 -22.15
C TRP A 84 4.72 -11.46 -22.10
N SER A 85 6.03 -11.57 -22.27
CA SER A 85 6.94 -10.45 -22.52
C SER A 85 6.98 -10.17 -24.01
N PHE A 86 6.96 -8.89 -24.40
CA PHE A 86 7.03 -8.48 -25.80
C PHE A 86 8.31 -7.68 -26.11
N LEU A 87 9.17 -7.43 -25.13
CA LEU A 87 10.46 -6.78 -25.35
C LEU A 87 11.42 -7.68 -26.13
N SER A 88 12.09 -7.11 -27.14
CA SER A 88 12.83 -7.84 -28.19
C SER A 88 13.86 -8.87 -27.70
N HIS A 89 14.40 -8.75 -26.49
CA HIS A 89 15.39 -9.69 -25.91
C HIS A 89 14.80 -10.68 -24.89
N ASN A 90 13.52 -10.52 -24.54
CA ASN A 90 12.81 -11.32 -23.55
C ASN A 90 11.48 -11.88 -24.08
N THR A 91 11.19 -11.73 -25.39
CA THR A 91 9.94 -12.21 -26.01
C THR A 91 9.70 -13.67 -25.69
N GLY A 92 8.64 -13.95 -24.93
CA GLY A 92 8.41 -15.29 -24.42
C GLY A 92 7.42 -15.33 -23.28
N LEU A 93 7.12 -16.56 -22.84
CA LEU A 93 6.26 -16.79 -21.68
C LEU A 93 7.01 -16.38 -20.41
N TYR A 94 6.30 -15.75 -19.49
CA TYR A 94 6.79 -15.26 -18.22
C TYR A 94 5.87 -15.75 -17.11
N LEU A 95 6.47 -16.31 -16.06
CA LEU A 95 5.76 -16.72 -14.85
C LEU A 95 6.36 -15.96 -13.66
N HIS A 96 5.51 -15.49 -12.76
CA HIS A 96 5.98 -14.99 -11.47
C HIS A 96 5.13 -15.51 -10.32
N SER A 97 5.75 -15.52 -9.13
CA SER A 97 5.06 -15.74 -7.87
C SER A 97 5.71 -14.91 -6.78
N ASP A 98 4.90 -14.12 -6.08
CA ASP A 98 5.32 -13.14 -5.08
C ASP A 98 4.52 -13.30 -3.78
N PHE A 99 5.21 -13.10 -2.65
CA PHE A 99 4.57 -12.86 -1.37
C PHE A 99 4.52 -11.36 -1.14
N ILE A 100 3.32 -10.80 -1.04
CA ILE A 100 3.12 -9.37 -0.87
C ILE A 100 2.52 -9.05 0.49
N TYR A 101 2.96 -7.93 1.05
CA TYR A 101 2.45 -7.33 2.27
C TYR A 101 1.80 -5.99 1.95
N HIS A 102 0.51 -5.89 2.23
CA HIS A 102 -0.24 -4.65 2.09
C HIS A 102 -0.03 -3.77 3.32
N LEU A 103 0.41 -2.55 3.06
CA LEU A 103 0.54 -1.49 4.04
C LEU A 103 -0.83 -0.96 4.46
N ASN A 104 -0.83 -0.09 5.47
CA ASN A 104 -2.03 0.62 5.89
C ASN A 104 -2.56 1.45 4.71
N GLY A 105 -3.81 1.19 4.35
CA GLY A 105 -4.49 1.89 3.30
C GLY A 105 -5.13 3.20 3.78
N PHE A 106 -5.63 3.96 2.82
CA PHE A 106 -6.46 5.14 3.09
C PHE A 106 -7.75 5.06 2.26
N GLN A 107 -8.83 5.54 2.86
CA GLN A 107 -10.15 5.58 2.24
C GLN A 107 -10.39 6.98 1.68
N MET A 108 -10.98 7.04 0.49
CA MET A 108 -11.46 8.28 -0.10
C MET A 108 -12.96 8.46 0.16
N ASN A 109 -13.42 9.72 0.19
CA ASN A 109 -14.82 10.08 0.45
C ASN A 109 -15.83 9.46 -0.54
N ASN A 110 -15.37 8.99 -1.70
CA ASN A 110 -16.18 8.31 -2.71
C ASN A 110 -16.33 6.79 -2.48
N GLY A 111 -15.85 6.25 -1.37
CA GLY A 111 -15.93 4.83 -1.05
C GLY A 111 -14.86 3.96 -1.74
N ALA A 112 -13.88 4.57 -2.41
CA ALA A 112 -12.69 3.87 -2.89
C ALA A 112 -11.67 3.68 -1.76
N PHE A 113 -11.02 2.51 -1.73
CA PHE A 113 -10.00 2.18 -0.73
C PHE A 113 -8.69 1.80 -1.41
N PHE A 114 -7.61 2.45 -0.99
CA PHE A 114 -6.29 2.30 -1.57
C PHE A 114 -5.39 1.55 -0.61
N ARG A 115 -4.70 0.52 -1.08
CA ARG A 115 -3.71 -0.23 -0.31
C ARG A 115 -2.40 -0.31 -1.06
N PRO A 116 -1.41 0.50 -0.68
CA PRO A 116 -0.03 0.27 -1.09
C PRO A 116 0.44 -1.11 -0.61
N TYR A 117 1.32 -1.75 -1.37
CA TYR A 117 1.93 -3.02 -0.99
C TYR A 117 3.39 -3.11 -1.45
N VAL A 118 4.13 -3.95 -0.74
CA VAL A 118 5.51 -4.33 -1.08
C VAL A 118 5.66 -5.82 -0.86
N GLY A 119 6.52 -6.49 -1.63
CA GLY A 119 6.72 -7.91 -1.49
C GLY A 119 8.08 -8.39 -1.94
N GLY A 120 8.19 -9.71 -2.03
CA GLY A 120 9.34 -10.40 -2.59
C GLY A 120 8.92 -11.72 -3.21
N GLY A 121 9.59 -12.09 -4.30
CA GLY A 121 9.30 -13.33 -4.98
C GLY A 121 10.25 -13.61 -6.13
N GLY A 122 9.81 -14.46 -7.03
CA GLY A 122 10.62 -14.96 -8.13
C GLY A 122 9.88 -14.95 -9.45
N ALA A 123 10.65 -14.96 -10.53
CA ALA A 123 10.15 -15.07 -11.88
C ALA A 123 10.95 -16.06 -12.72
N VAL A 124 10.29 -16.63 -13.72
CA VAL A 124 10.89 -17.50 -14.72
C VAL A 124 10.49 -16.98 -16.09
N HIS A 125 11.49 -16.83 -16.97
CA HIS A 125 11.27 -16.40 -18.35
C HIS A 125 11.60 -17.58 -19.29
N PHE A 126 10.62 -17.97 -20.08
CA PHE A 126 10.76 -18.92 -21.19
C PHE A 126 10.85 -18.11 -22.48
N SER A 127 12.01 -17.48 -22.68
CA SER A 127 12.36 -16.69 -23.87
C SER A 127 13.27 -17.51 -24.80
N SER A 128 14.14 -16.85 -25.59
CA SER A 128 15.23 -17.54 -26.31
C SER A 128 16.08 -18.40 -25.37
N ASP A 129 16.32 -17.87 -24.17
CA ASP A 129 17.00 -18.55 -23.07
C ASP A 129 16.05 -18.68 -21.88
N PHE A 130 16.23 -19.77 -21.13
CA PHE A 130 15.59 -19.97 -19.84
C PHE A 130 16.26 -19.09 -18.79
N LYS A 131 15.50 -18.22 -18.13
CA LYS A 131 16.01 -17.29 -17.12
C LYS A 131 15.25 -17.44 -15.81
N ILE A 132 15.97 -17.36 -14.70
CA ILE A 132 15.40 -17.33 -13.33
C ILE A 132 15.74 -15.98 -12.72
N ALA A 133 14.77 -15.38 -12.04
CA ALA A 133 14.90 -14.08 -11.42
C ALA A 133 14.32 -14.05 -10.01
N VAL A 134 14.83 -13.11 -9.20
CA VAL A 134 14.15 -12.62 -8.00
C VAL A 134 13.62 -11.21 -8.25
N ARG A 135 12.54 -10.83 -7.57
CA ARG A 135 11.90 -9.53 -7.74
C ARG A 135 11.34 -8.97 -6.44
N ILE A 136 11.18 -7.64 -6.42
CA ILE A 136 10.61 -6.87 -5.32
C ILE A 136 9.41 -6.10 -5.87
N PRO A 137 8.19 -6.67 -5.87
CA PRO A 137 7.00 -5.96 -6.31
C PRO A 137 6.66 -4.81 -5.35
N ILE A 138 6.37 -3.64 -5.92
CA ILE A 138 5.93 -2.44 -5.23
C ILE A 138 4.73 -1.90 -6.01
N GLY A 139 3.59 -1.77 -5.34
CA GLY A 139 2.37 -1.39 -6.03
C GLY A 139 1.32 -0.77 -5.14
N ILE A 140 0.21 -0.40 -5.77
CA ILE A 140 -0.98 0.12 -5.08
C ILE A 140 -2.19 -0.60 -5.67
N ALA A 141 -3.00 -1.17 -4.78
CA ALA A 141 -4.28 -1.78 -5.11
C ALA A 141 -5.44 -0.85 -4.74
N PHE A 142 -6.43 -0.79 -5.61
CA PHE A 142 -7.61 0.06 -5.54
C PHE A 142 -8.84 -0.84 -5.45
N PHE A 143 -9.55 -0.76 -4.34
CA PHE A 143 -10.75 -1.55 -4.07
C PHE A 143 -11.98 -0.66 -4.12
N PHE A 144 -13.03 -1.17 -4.76
CA PHE A 144 -14.34 -0.53 -4.75
C PHE A 144 -15.21 -1.16 -3.66
N SER A 145 -15.80 -0.34 -2.80
CA SER A 145 -16.68 -0.82 -1.73
C SER A 145 -17.94 -1.52 -2.23
N ASN A 146 -18.36 -1.26 -3.48
CA ASN A 146 -19.64 -1.74 -4.02
C ASN A 146 -19.48 -2.77 -5.14
N MET A 147 -18.24 -3.09 -5.54
CA MET A 147 -17.97 -4.03 -6.63
C MET A 147 -16.85 -5.01 -6.23
N PRO A 148 -16.93 -6.29 -6.61
CA PRO A 148 -15.89 -7.30 -6.33
C PRO A 148 -14.69 -7.15 -7.29
N VAL A 149 -14.25 -5.91 -7.53
CA VAL A 149 -13.15 -5.60 -8.45
C VAL A 149 -12.01 -4.95 -7.68
N GLU A 150 -10.78 -5.31 -8.03
CA GLU A 150 -9.52 -4.69 -7.63
C GLU A 150 -8.81 -4.20 -8.89
N ILE A 151 -8.39 -2.93 -8.92
CA ILE A 151 -7.46 -2.41 -9.93
C ILE A 151 -6.11 -2.24 -9.23
N PHE A 152 -5.01 -2.56 -9.90
CA PHE A 152 -3.69 -2.38 -9.31
C PHE A 152 -2.69 -1.84 -10.34
N VAL A 153 -1.70 -1.12 -9.83
CA VAL A 153 -0.51 -0.72 -10.60
C VAL A 153 0.70 -1.23 -9.83
N GLU A 154 1.64 -1.83 -10.53
CA GLU A 154 2.84 -2.43 -9.95
C GLU A 154 4.08 -2.08 -10.77
N ALA A 155 5.17 -1.82 -10.07
CA ALA A 155 6.52 -1.91 -10.58
C ALA A 155 7.31 -2.92 -9.74
N ALA A 156 8.10 -3.76 -10.38
CA ALA A 156 8.90 -4.78 -9.72
C ALA A 156 10.33 -4.75 -10.25
N PRO A 157 11.23 -4.01 -9.57
CA PRO A 157 12.65 -4.20 -9.73
C PRO A 157 13.02 -5.66 -9.46
N GLY A 158 13.88 -6.22 -10.30
CA GLY A 158 14.33 -7.59 -10.15
C GLY A 158 15.76 -7.81 -10.62
N LEU A 159 16.26 -8.98 -10.26
CA LEU A 159 17.60 -9.44 -10.57
C LEU A 159 17.49 -10.81 -11.21
N LEU A 160 17.88 -10.92 -12.48
CA LEU A 160 18.14 -12.20 -13.13
C LEU A 160 19.30 -12.87 -12.39
N LEU A 161 19.15 -14.13 -12.03
CA LEU A 161 20.17 -14.93 -11.33
C LEU A 161 20.82 -15.95 -12.28
N PHE A 162 20.07 -16.42 -13.27
CA PHE A 162 20.52 -17.40 -14.25
C PHE A 162 20.03 -16.98 -15.65
N PRO A 163 20.84 -17.15 -16.71
CA PRO A 163 22.20 -17.71 -16.72
C PRO A 163 23.28 -16.74 -16.24
N GLU A 164 23.02 -15.44 -16.31
CA GLU A 164 23.92 -14.38 -15.89
C GLU A 164 23.19 -13.37 -14.99
N THR A 165 23.93 -12.78 -14.05
CA THR A 165 23.36 -11.78 -13.15
C THR A 165 23.20 -10.44 -13.85
N SER A 166 21.95 -9.98 -13.97
CA SER A 166 21.64 -8.66 -14.54
C SER A 166 20.33 -8.12 -13.98
N ASN A 167 20.18 -6.79 -13.97
CA ASN A 167 18.98 -6.14 -13.47
C ASN A 167 17.88 -6.14 -14.53
N TYR A 168 16.63 -6.21 -14.09
CA TYR A 168 15.46 -5.94 -14.93
C TYR A 168 14.37 -5.25 -14.12
N VAL A 169 13.36 -4.71 -14.81
CA VAL A 169 12.18 -4.14 -14.18
C VAL A 169 10.95 -4.66 -14.92
N ALA A 170 9.99 -5.21 -14.18
CA ALA A 170 8.64 -5.46 -14.68
C ALA A 170 7.72 -4.32 -14.22
N ALA A 171 6.74 -3.95 -15.04
CA ALA A 171 5.74 -2.96 -14.66
C ALA A 171 4.43 -3.21 -15.38
N GLY A 172 3.31 -2.95 -14.71
CA GLY A 172 2.00 -3.12 -15.31
C GLY A 172 0.86 -2.52 -14.50
N ILE A 173 -0.27 -2.36 -15.18
CA ILE A 173 -1.58 -2.08 -14.60
C ILE A 173 -2.43 -3.34 -14.78
N GLY A 174 -3.24 -3.68 -13.80
CA GLY A 174 -4.12 -4.83 -13.90
C GLY A 174 -5.45 -4.63 -13.22
N ILE A 175 -6.35 -5.56 -13.52
CA ILE A 175 -7.68 -5.65 -12.94
C ILE A 175 -7.94 -7.10 -12.55
N ARG A 176 -8.45 -7.32 -11.33
CA ARG A 176 -8.83 -8.63 -10.82
C ARG A 176 -10.26 -8.61 -10.29
N TYR A 177 -10.97 -9.70 -10.54
CA TYR A 177 -12.27 -9.99 -9.97
C TYR A 177 -12.08 -10.88 -8.73
N ARG A 178 -12.75 -10.54 -7.63
CA ARG A 178 -12.76 -11.31 -6.38
C ARG A 178 -13.81 -12.41 -6.46
N LEU A 179 -13.37 -13.64 -6.25
CA LEU A 179 -14.17 -14.87 -6.37
C LEU A 179 -14.93 -15.20 -5.09
#